data_AF-Q7Z8V2-F1
#
_entry.id   AF-Q7Z8V2-F1
#
_cell.length_a   1.000
_cell.length_b   1.000
_cell.length_c   1.000
_cell.angle_alpha   90.00
_cell.angle_beta   90.00
_cell.angle_gamma   90.00
#
_symmetry.space_group_name_H-M   'P 1'
#
loop_
_entity.id
_entity.type
_entity.pdbx_description
1 polymer ?
#
loop_
_entity_poly.entity_id
_entity_poly.type
_entity_poly.pdbx_seq_one_letter_code
_entity_poly.pdbx_strand_id
1 'polypeptide(L)'
;VFNASKSGPQEPSGDGVPALCPRVGQLSDDMLTFVSPPQELQILAPETGEPIAADDHERRFFEAAWMHRYNGQYYFSYSTGDSHYLVYATDNH
;
A
#
# COMPACT_ATOMS: atom_id res chain seq x y z
N VAL A 1 1.73 16.84 27.27
CA VAL A 1 0.33 16.59 27.64
C VAL A 1 -0.16 15.42 26.80
N PHE A 2 -0.73 14.38 27.40
CA PHE A 2 -1.31 13.24 26.66
C PHE A 2 -2.61 13.69 25.97
N ASN A 3 -2.79 13.35 24.69
CA ASN A 3 -4.03 13.60 23.97
C ASN A 3 -4.79 12.28 23.80
N ALA A 4 -5.83 12.09 24.61
CA ALA A 4 -6.70 10.91 24.59
C ALA A 4 -7.42 10.71 23.25
N SER A 5 -7.60 11.77 22.45
CA SER A 5 -8.24 11.64 21.13
C SER A 5 -7.38 10.89 20.12
N LYS A 6 -6.09 10.70 20.40
CA LYS A 6 -5.16 9.95 19.55
C LYS A 6 -4.97 8.51 20.02
N SER A 7 -5.79 8.03 20.96
CA SER A 7 -5.81 6.63 21.34
C SER A 7 -6.54 5.79 20.30
N GLY A 8 -6.01 4.59 20.01
CA GLY A 8 -6.55 3.68 19.00
C GLY A 8 -5.94 3.86 17.60
N PRO A 9 -6.29 2.98 16.64
CA PRO A 9 -5.83 3.09 15.26
C PRO A 9 -6.35 4.39 14.65
N GLN A 10 -5.44 5.20 14.11
CA GLN A 10 -5.77 6.48 13.45
C GLN A 10 -5.76 6.29 11.92
N GLU A 11 -6.28 5.16 11.47
CA GLU A 11 -6.34 4.78 10.07
C GLU A 11 -7.57 5.45 9.41
N PRO A 12 -7.49 5.79 8.10
CA PRO A 12 -8.67 6.25 7.37
C PRO A 12 -9.79 5.21 7.47
N SER A 13 -11.03 5.65 7.54
CA SER A 13 -12.21 4.78 7.54
C SER A 13 -13.43 5.52 7.02
N GLY A 14 -14.47 4.78 6.64
CA GLY A 14 -15.75 5.28 6.16
C GLY A 14 -15.96 5.10 4.65
N ASP A 15 -17.25 5.15 4.27
CA ASP A 15 -17.70 4.91 2.90
C ASP A 15 -17.00 5.81 1.88
N GLY A 16 -16.41 5.18 0.85
CA GLY A 16 -15.73 5.87 -0.25
C GLY A 16 -14.38 6.48 0.10
N VAL A 17 -13.87 6.28 1.32
CA VAL A 17 -12.52 6.71 1.70
C VAL A 17 -11.51 5.67 1.16
N PRO A 18 -10.54 6.06 0.32
CA PRO A 18 -9.52 5.13 -0.15
C PRO A 18 -8.51 4.78 0.94
N ALA A 19 -7.98 3.57 0.89
CA ALA A 19 -6.90 3.14 1.77
C ALA A 19 -5.61 3.93 1.49
N LEU A 20 -4.73 4.02 2.51
CA LEU A 20 -3.38 4.53 2.30
C LEU A 20 -2.60 3.58 1.38
N CYS A 21 -1.88 4.15 0.42
CA CYS A 21 -1.04 3.39 -0.49
C CYS A 21 0.41 3.32 0.01
N PRO A 22 1.15 2.24 -0.30
CA PRO A 22 2.58 2.18 -0.10
C PRO A 22 3.30 3.25 -0.92
N ARG A 23 4.52 3.60 -0.51
CA ARG A 23 5.36 4.58 -1.21
C ARG A 23 6.45 3.89 -2.00
N VAL A 24 6.72 4.40 -3.19
CA VAL A 24 7.81 3.95 -4.07
C VAL A 24 8.69 5.13 -4.46
N GLY A 25 10.00 4.94 -4.40
CA GLY A 25 10.99 5.95 -4.77
C GLY A 25 12.19 5.29 -5.44
N GLN A 26 12.59 5.82 -6.59
CA GLN A 26 13.80 5.38 -7.26
C GLN A 26 15.02 5.89 -6.48
N LEU A 27 15.90 4.97 -6.08
CA LEU A 27 17.17 5.32 -5.45
C LEU A 27 18.14 5.89 -6.49
N SER A 28 18.97 6.85 -6.07
CA SER A 28 20.12 7.31 -6.85
C SER A 28 21.14 6.19 -7.03
N ASP A 29 22.03 6.34 -8.01
CA ASP A 29 23.06 5.33 -8.32
C ASP A 29 23.98 5.03 -7.12
N ASP A 30 24.19 6.01 -6.23
CA ASP A 30 24.97 5.85 -4.99
C ASP A 30 24.16 5.20 -3.84
N MET A 31 22.86 5.00 -4.03
CA MET A 31 21.89 4.41 -3.10
C MET A 31 21.65 5.22 -1.81
N LEU A 32 22.10 6.48 -1.75
CA LEU A 32 22.00 7.31 -0.54
C LEU A 32 20.83 8.29 -0.57
N THR A 33 20.24 8.53 -1.75
CA THR A 33 19.14 9.48 -1.93
C THR A 33 18.07 8.95 -2.87
N PHE A 34 16.94 9.66 -2.96
CA PHE A 34 15.95 9.42 -4.00
C PHE A 34 16.16 10.37 -5.17
N VAL A 35 16.01 9.86 -6.40
CA VAL A 35 16.09 10.66 -7.64
C VAL A 35 14.92 11.65 -7.74
N SER A 36 13.79 11.33 -7.12
CA SER A 36 12.59 12.16 -7.04
C SER A 36 11.86 11.94 -5.72
N PRO A 37 10.95 12.84 -5.30
CA PRO A 37 10.10 12.60 -4.14
C PRO A 37 9.32 11.29 -4.27
N PRO A 38 9.23 10.46 -3.20
CA PRO A 38 8.47 9.21 -3.24
C PRO A 38 7.01 9.41 -3.64
N GLN A 39 6.52 8.52 -4.49
CA GLN A 39 5.15 8.53 -5.02
C GLN A 39 4.31 7.43 -4.36
N GLU A 40 2.99 7.55 -4.44
CA GLU A 40 2.08 6.47 -4.02
C GLU A 40 2.00 5.39 -5.11
N LEU A 41 2.12 4.14 -4.69
CA LEU A 41 1.85 2.98 -5.52
C LEU A 41 0.38 2.58 -5.33
N GLN A 42 -0.47 2.97 -6.28
CA GLN A 42 -1.91 2.67 -6.20
C GLN A 42 -2.18 1.17 -6.30
N ILE A 43 -3.11 0.69 -5.49
CA ILE A 43 -3.60 -0.69 -5.51
C ILE A 43 -5.09 -0.61 -5.84
N LEU A 44 -5.48 -1.27 -6.94
CA LEU A 44 -6.82 -1.18 -7.49
C LEU A 44 -7.61 -2.47 -7.23
N ALA A 45 -8.90 -2.33 -6.93
CA ALA A 45 -9.84 -3.44 -6.88
C ALA A 45 -10.05 -3.98 -8.30
N PRO A 46 -9.83 -5.28 -8.57
CA PRO A 46 -9.92 -5.84 -9.91
C PRO A 46 -11.33 -5.74 -10.52
N GLU A 47 -12.37 -5.75 -9.69
CA GLU A 47 -13.77 -5.66 -10.11
C GLU A 47 -14.19 -4.25 -10.59
N THR A 48 -13.58 -3.18 -10.08
CA THR A 48 -13.98 -1.79 -10.38
C THR A 48 -12.89 -1.00 -11.12
N GLY A 49 -11.63 -1.38 -10.96
CA GLY A 49 -10.48 -0.58 -11.39
C GLY A 49 -10.22 0.65 -10.51
N GLU A 50 -10.90 0.79 -9.37
CA GLU A 50 -10.78 1.91 -8.44
C GLU A 50 -9.85 1.57 -7.26
N PRO A 51 -9.29 2.55 -6.54
CA PRO A 51 -8.49 2.30 -5.34
C PRO A 51 -9.22 1.44 -4.30
N ILE A 52 -8.49 0.54 -3.64
CA ILE A 52 -9.02 -0.26 -2.52
C ILE A 52 -9.54 0.68 -1.42
N ALA A 53 -10.74 0.42 -0.92
CA ALA A 53 -11.36 1.20 0.14
C ALA A 53 -10.62 1.00 1.48
N ALA A 54 -10.62 2.03 2.33
CA ALA A 54 -9.97 1.98 3.63
C ALA A 54 -10.58 0.92 4.56
N ASP A 55 -11.90 0.71 4.48
CA ASP A 55 -12.62 -0.30 5.26
C ASP A 55 -12.51 -1.72 4.68
N ASP A 56 -11.80 -1.91 3.56
CA ASP A 56 -11.53 -3.22 2.96
C ASP A 56 -10.28 -3.87 3.58
N HIS A 57 -10.41 -4.27 4.84
CA HIS A 57 -9.29 -4.73 5.65
C HIS A 57 -8.68 -6.05 5.15
N GLU A 58 -9.40 -6.85 4.38
CA GLU A 58 -8.88 -8.09 3.81
C GLU A 58 -7.94 -7.85 2.62
N ARG A 59 -7.99 -6.66 2.00
CA ARG A 59 -7.24 -6.37 0.77
C ARG A 59 -6.37 -5.11 0.84
N ARG A 60 -6.65 -4.16 1.73
CA ARG A 60 -5.87 -2.91 1.81
C ARG A 60 -4.41 -3.15 2.22
N PHE A 61 -3.53 -2.26 1.77
CA PHE A 61 -2.15 -2.25 2.26
C PHE A 61 -2.11 -1.85 3.73
N PHE A 62 -1.36 -2.62 4.53
CA PHE A 62 -1.01 -2.25 5.90
C PHE A 62 0.51 -2.07 6.04
N GLU A 63 1.29 -3.12 5.74
CA GLU A 63 2.75 -3.10 5.88
C GLU A 63 3.46 -4.21 5.06
N ALA A 64 4.76 -4.40 5.32
CA ALA A 64 5.56 -5.50 4.77
C ALA A 64 5.60 -5.54 3.23
N ALA A 65 5.74 -4.36 2.61
CA ALA A 65 5.89 -4.20 1.17
C ALA A 65 7.06 -5.02 0.61
N TRP A 66 6.78 -5.83 -0.40
CA TRP A 66 7.78 -6.60 -1.13
C TRP A 66 7.47 -6.63 -2.63
N MET A 67 8.50 -6.45 -3.44
CA MET A 67 8.38 -6.45 -4.90
C MET A 67 9.26 -7.56 -5.50
N HIS A 68 8.72 -8.34 -6.41
CA HIS A 68 9.50 -9.24 -7.25
C HIS A 68 8.96 -9.29 -8.68
N ARG A 69 9.74 -9.84 -9.61
CA ARG A 69 9.35 -9.99 -11.01
C ARG A 69 9.32 -11.47 -11.40
N TYR A 70 8.24 -11.91 -12.02
CA TYR A 70 8.08 -13.28 -12.52
C TYR A 70 7.28 -13.27 -13.83
N ASN A 71 7.76 -14.03 -14.83
CA ASN A 71 7.14 -14.11 -16.16
C ASN A 71 6.79 -12.75 -16.79
N GLY A 72 7.70 -11.78 -16.66
CA GLY A 72 7.54 -10.44 -17.22
C GLY A 72 6.75 -9.47 -16.34
N GLN A 73 5.97 -9.95 -15.37
CA GLN A 73 5.07 -9.15 -14.54
C GLN A 73 5.71 -8.77 -13.21
N TYR A 74 5.35 -7.61 -12.68
CA TYR A 74 5.67 -7.20 -11.32
C TYR A 74 4.63 -7.73 -10.35
N TYR A 75 5.10 -8.25 -9.23
CA TYR A 75 4.29 -8.77 -8.14
C TYR A 75 4.61 -7.98 -6.88
N PHE A 76 3.64 -7.18 -6.45
CA PHE A 76 3.71 -6.44 -5.21
C PHE A 76 2.93 -7.18 -4.13
N SER A 77 3.64 -7.79 -3.18
CA SER A 77 3.05 -8.50 -2.05
C SER A 77 3.16 -7.70 -0.75
N TYR A 78 2.16 -7.81 0.12
CA TYR A 78 2.09 -7.04 1.36
C TYR A 78 1.19 -7.71 2.41
N SER A 79 1.40 -7.31 3.66
CA SER A 79 0.56 -7.66 4.80
C SER A 79 -0.66 -6.76 4.86
N THR A 80 -1.82 -7.33 5.20
CA THR A 80 -3.08 -6.62 5.43
C THR A 80 -3.32 -6.29 6.91
N GLY A 81 -2.33 -6.55 7.77
CA GLY A 81 -2.35 -6.13 9.17
C GLY A 81 -3.34 -6.91 10.02
N ASP A 82 -4.47 -6.27 10.35
CA ASP A 82 -5.46 -6.77 11.30
C ASP A 82 -6.32 -7.93 10.76
N SER A 83 -6.34 -8.15 9.45
CA SER A 83 -6.92 -9.35 8.82
C SER A 83 -5.92 -10.49 8.62
N HIS A 84 -4.63 -10.25 8.88
CA HIS A 84 -3.57 -11.27 8.90
C HIS A 84 -3.33 -12.03 7.59
N TYR A 85 -3.56 -11.41 6.44
CA TYR A 85 -3.22 -11.98 5.14
C TYR A 85 -1.90 -11.46 4.60
N LEU A 86 -1.23 -12.32 3.82
CA LEU A 86 -0.22 -11.91 2.86
C LEU A 86 -0.86 -12.01 1.47
N VAL A 87 -1.12 -10.86 0.86
CA VAL A 87 -1.78 -10.75 -0.45
C VAL A 87 -0.80 -10.20 -1.49
N TYR A 88 -1.22 -10.16 -2.76
CA TYR A 88 -0.43 -9.56 -3.82
C TYR A 88 -1.30 -8.85 -4.86
N ALA A 89 -0.72 -7.85 -5.52
CA ALA A 89 -1.21 -7.22 -6.74
C ALA A 89 -0.18 -7.37 -7.86
N THR A 90 -0.64 -7.33 -9.11
CA THR A 90 0.22 -7.49 -10.30
C THR A 90 0.13 -6.30 -11.23
N ASP A 91 1.25 -5.98 -11.88
CA ASP A 91 1.31 -5.03 -12.98
C ASP A 91 2.12 -5.59 -14.16
N ASN A 92 1.68 -5.27 -15.38
CA ASN A 92 2.25 -5.82 -16.61
C ASN A 92 3.27 -4.90 -17.31
N HIS A 93 3.44 -3.64 -16.90
CA HIS A 93 4.21 -2.59 -17.58
C HIS A 93 4.38 -2.76 -19.10
#